data_AF-A0A2I1GTY1-F1
#
_entry.id   AF-A0A2I1GTY1-F1
#
_cell.length_a   1.000
_cell.length_b   1.000
_cell.length_c   1.000
_cell.angle_alpha   90.00
_cell.angle_beta   90.00
_cell.angle_gamma   90.00
#
_symmetry.space_group_name_H-M   'P 1'
#
loop_
_entity.id
_entity.type
_entity.pdbx_description
1 polymer ?
#
loop_
_entity_poly.entity_id
_entity_poly.type
_entity_poly.pdbx_seq_one_letter_code
_entity_poly.pdbx_strand_id
1 'polypeptide(L)'
;MSEIFMLGLLALNNVRYLETHKYNITKSQYWYNNILPSYDDSRFKKIMIMFPESFKMLVNLLNTHSIFQSNNVKQQAPVKLQLVVFLKRLGSKEDVFSLCLRYEIAESRELVHARFEAIGGIEDTIGAIDGTYFTLQNAPQKDKFFYFTRKKRYALHCQGIVDHRGIFISYDMGWPGSVHNAKIALIYPLSPFLIKPFNKPNKMQAKFNCIFSSHRIVVEHAFGLQNDVWKDYDNNNEDGEDNNNFNDDSDKSLRRAGEAKRDWIMRNYLHFNLFK
;
A
#
# COMPACT_ATOMS: atom_id res chain seq x y z
N MET A 1 43.09 1.58 25.95
CA MET A 1 42.04 0.93 25.15
C MET A 1 42.47 1.09 23.69
N SER A 2 42.70 0.00 22.95
CA SER A 2 43.37 0.07 21.65
C SER A 2 42.52 0.77 20.59
N GLU A 3 43.15 1.49 19.66
CA GLU A 3 42.49 2.19 18.55
C GLU A 3 41.61 1.25 17.70
N ILE A 4 42.02 -0.01 17.60
CA ILE A 4 41.27 -1.13 17.00
C ILE A 4 39.93 -1.37 17.72
N PHE A 5 39.90 -1.26 19.05
CA PHE A 5 38.68 -1.44 19.84
C PHE A 5 37.69 -0.29 19.59
N MET A 6 38.17 0.95 19.48
CA MET A 6 37.34 2.11 19.15
C MET A 6 36.80 2.05 17.72
N LEU A 7 37.62 1.63 16.75
CA LEU A 7 37.18 1.40 15.37
C LEU A 7 36.15 0.25 15.28
N GLY A 8 36.34 -0.81 16.06
CA GLY A 8 35.37 -1.90 16.18
C GLY A 8 34.03 -1.42 16.75
N LEU A 9 34.05 -0.59 17.79
CA LEU A 9 32.84 -0.01 18.37
C LEU A 9 32.12 0.95 17.41
N LEU A 10 32.86 1.80 16.68
CA LEU A 10 32.30 2.67 15.65
C LEU A 10 31.68 1.87 14.50
N ALA A 11 32.33 0.78 14.07
CA ALA A 11 31.80 -0.10 13.04
C ALA A 11 30.52 -0.82 13.52
N LEU A 12 30.48 -1.31 14.77
CA LEU A 12 29.31 -1.95 15.35
C LEU A 12 28.15 -0.97 15.58
N ASN A 13 28.44 0.29 15.94
CA ASN A 13 27.41 1.31 16.14
C ASN A 13 26.79 1.80 14.81
N ASN A 14 27.53 1.67 13.70
CA ASN A 14 27.04 1.96 12.34
C ASN A 14 26.31 0.77 11.71
N VAL A 15 26.29 -0.39 12.36
CA VAL A 15 25.60 -1.59 11.89
C VAL A 15 24.32 -1.76 12.70
N ARG A 16 23.16 -1.55 12.05
CA ARG A 16 21.84 -1.62 12.70
C ARG A 16 21.55 -3.01 13.32
N TYR A 17 22.16 -4.08 12.81
CA TYR A 17 21.96 -5.45 13.29
C TYR A 17 23.29 -6.22 13.41
N LEU A 18 23.64 -6.65 14.62
CA LEU A 18 24.88 -7.36 14.95
C LEU A 18 24.99 -8.76 14.29
N GLU A 19 23.88 -9.31 13.84
CA GLU A 19 23.82 -10.57 13.12
C GLU A 19 23.27 -10.32 11.71
N THR A 20 23.90 -10.92 10.69
CA THR A 20 23.27 -11.04 9.37
C THR A 20 22.04 -11.94 9.53
N HIS A 21 20.84 -11.36 9.52
CA HIS A 21 19.62 -12.14 9.38
C HIS A 21 19.67 -12.87 8.03
N LYS A 22 20.06 -14.15 8.04
CA LYS A 22 19.80 -15.05 6.92
C LYS A 22 18.30 -15.27 6.88
N TYR A 23 17.59 -14.46 6.10
CA TYR A 23 16.20 -14.71 5.73
C TYR A 23 16.15 -15.92 4.78
N ASN A 24 16.43 -17.12 5.31
CA ASN A 24 15.97 -18.36 4.68
C ASN A 24 14.45 -18.45 4.94
N ILE A 25 13.69 -17.58 4.29
CA ILE A 25 12.23 -17.65 4.29
C ILE A 25 11.87 -18.69 3.23
N THR A 26 11.34 -19.82 3.68
CA THR A 26 10.92 -20.93 2.82
C THR A 26 9.80 -20.48 1.87
N LYS A 27 10.04 -20.70 0.57
CA LYS A 27 9.36 -20.20 -0.65
C LYS A 27 7.87 -20.60 -0.75
N SER A 28 6.96 -19.74 -1.25
CA SER A 28 5.50 -19.93 -1.06
C SER A 28 4.61 -20.13 -2.30
N GLN A 29 5.09 -19.98 -3.53
CA GLN A 29 4.31 -20.38 -4.70
C GLN A 29 4.12 -21.89 -4.69
N TYR A 30 5.12 -22.60 -4.16
CA TYR A 30 5.05 -24.04 -3.90
C TYR A 30 3.94 -24.38 -2.90
N TRP A 31 3.77 -23.59 -1.83
CA TRP A 31 2.71 -23.85 -0.85
C TRP A 31 1.33 -23.69 -1.48
N TYR A 32 1.10 -22.59 -2.21
CA TYR A 32 -0.18 -22.35 -2.88
C TYR A 32 -0.48 -23.40 -3.96
N ASN A 33 0.51 -23.77 -4.78
CA ASN A 33 0.32 -24.68 -5.91
C ASN A 33 0.31 -26.17 -5.51
N ASN A 34 1.08 -26.58 -4.50
CA ASN A 34 1.32 -27.99 -4.21
C ASN A 34 0.85 -28.41 -2.81
N ILE A 35 0.87 -27.51 -1.82
CA ILE A 35 0.53 -27.86 -0.43
C ILE A 35 -0.94 -27.58 -0.12
N LEU A 36 -1.45 -26.38 -0.44
CA LEU A 36 -2.82 -25.99 -0.17
C LEU A 36 -3.85 -26.97 -0.79
N PRO A 37 -3.68 -27.46 -2.05
CA PRO A 37 -4.59 -28.45 -2.63
C PRO A 37 -4.50 -29.84 -1.97
N SER A 38 -3.41 -30.13 -1.24
CA SER A 38 -3.19 -31.43 -0.58
C SER A 38 -3.78 -31.50 0.83
N TYR A 39 -4.32 -30.40 1.36
CA TYR A 39 -4.94 -30.38 2.68
C TYR A 39 -6.30 -31.07 2.69
N ASP A 40 -6.56 -31.82 3.75
CA ASP A 40 -7.93 -32.25 4.06
C ASP A 40 -8.79 -31.07 4.48
N ASP A 41 -10.11 -31.25 4.42
CA ASP A 41 -11.11 -30.22 4.69
C ASP A 41 -10.95 -29.58 6.08
N SER A 42 -10.52 -30.35 7.09
CA SER A 42 -10.32 -29.83 8.45
C SER A 42 -9.13 -28.89 8.52
N ARG A 43 -8.00 -29.27 7.92
CA ARG A 43 -6.82 -28.39 7.79
C ARG A 43 -7.10 -27.18 6.91
N PHE A 44 -7.77 -27.37 5.78
CA PHE A 44 -8.17 -26.29 4.89
C PHE A 44 -9.04 -25.28 5.63
N LYS A 45 -10.09 -25.74 6.32
CA LYS A 45 -11.00 -24.88 7.08
C LYS A 45 -10.28 -24.10 8.18
N LYS A 46 -9.33 -24.70 8.89
CA LYS A 46 -8.55 -23.98 9.93
C LYS A 46 -7.72 -22.84 9.35
N ILE A 47 -7.17 -23.02 8.15
CA ILE A 47 -6.26 -22.06 7.53
C ILE A 47 -7.02 -20.98 6.76
N MET A 48 -8.09 -21.37 6.07
CA MET A 48 -8.86 -20.54 5.15
C MET A 48 -10.14 -19.98 5.79
N ILE A 49 -10.48 -20.42 7.00
CA ILE A 49 -11.69 -20.07 7.77
C ILE A 49 -12.99 -20.53 7.09
N MET A 50 -12.91 -21.27 5.99
CA MET A 50 -14.06 -21.78 5.24
C MET A 50 -13.77 -23.14 4.63
N PHE A 51 -14.82 -23.88 4.27
CA PHE A 51 -14.69 -25.16 3.59
C PHE A 51 -14.20 -24.99 2.14
N PRO A 52 -13.50 -25.98 1.57
CA PRO A 52 -13.00 -25.95 0.18
C PRO A 52 -14.08 -25.65 -0.86
N GLU A 53 -15.28 -26.19 -0.68
CA GLU A 53 -16.43 -26.04 -1.57
C GLU A 53 -16.93 -24.59 -1.57
N SER A 54 -17.11 -24.02 -0.37
CA SER A 54 -17.48 -22.60 -0.22
C SER A 54 -16.43 -21.68 -0.83
N PHE A 55 -15.15 -22.01 -0.62
CA PHE A 55 -14.04 -21.29 -1.23
C PHE A 55 -14.11 -21.34 -2.77
N LYS A 56 -14.34 -22.52 -3.34
CA LYS A 56 -14.47 -22.70 -4.80
C LYS A 56 -15.66 -21.92 -5.36
N MET A 57 -16.81 -21.95 -4.68
CA MET A 57 -17.97 -21.15 -5.06
C MET A 57 -17.65 -19.66 -5.07
N LEU A 58 -16.99 -19.16 -4.01
CA LEU A 58 -16.62 -17.75 -3.91
C LEU A 58 -15.62 -17.34 -5.00
N VAL A 59 -14.62 -18.17 -5.29
CA VAL A 59 -13.69 -17.92 -6.40
C VAL A 59 -14.43 -17.79 -7.74
N ASN A 60 -15.41 -18.66 -8.00
CA ASN A 60 -16.18 -18.60 -9.24
C ASN A 60 -17.02 -17.32 -9.34
N LEU A 61 -17.68 -16.90 -8.25
CA LEU A 61 -18.44 -15.66 -8.18
C LEU A 61 -17.56 -14.42 -8.39
N LEU A 62 -16.36 -14.41 -7.80
CA LEU A 62 -15.42 -13.29 -7.94
C LEU A 62 -14.79 -13.26 -9.34
N ASN A 63 -14.50 -14.41 -9.95
CA ASN A 63 -13.96 -14.48 -11.32
C ASN A 63 -14.90 -13.86 -12.36
N THR A 64 -16.22 -13.94 -12.14
CA THR A 64 -17.21 -13.34 -13.05
C THR A 64 -17.31 -11.83 -12.93
N HIS A 65 -16.73 -11.24 -11.88
CA HIS A 65 -16.91 -9.83 -11.56
C HIS A 65 -15.83 -8.95 -12.22
N SER A 66 -16.27 -7.87 -12.86
CA SER A 66 -15.44 -6.97 -13.67
C SER A 66 -14.24 -6.37 -12.91
N ILE A 67 -14.40 -6.02 -11.63
CA ILE A 67 -13.32 -5.46 -10.79
C ILE A 67 -12.05 -6.34 -10.72
N PHE A 68 -12.21 -7.66 -10.87
CA PHE A 68 -11.11 -8.63 -10.84
C PHE A 68 -10.58 -8.99 -12.23
N GLN A 69 -11.21 -8.45 -13.29
CA GLN A 69 -10.81 -8.64 -14.67
C GLN A 69 -9.98 -7.42 -15.09
N SER A 70 -8.66 -7.48 -14.86
CA SER A 70 -7.76 -6.41 -15.27
C SER A 70 -7.56 -6.43 -16.78
N ASN A 71 -8.10 -5.40 -17.47
CA ASN A 71 -7.78 -5.12 -18.88
C ASN A 71 -6.52 -4.22 -19.03
N ASN A 72 -5.84 -3.91 -17.92
CA ASN A 72 -4.67 -3.03 -17.92
C ASN A 72 -3.38 -3.80 -18.25
N VAL A 73 -2.37 -3.06 -18.72
CA VAL A 73 -1.01 -3.56 -18.99
C VAL A 73 -0.41 -4.31 -17.78
N LYS A 74 -0.83 -3.94 -16.56
CA LYS A 74 -0.50 -4.67 -15.33
C LYS A 74 -1.65 -5.60 -14.96
N GLN A 75 -1.44 -6.90 -15.19
CA GLN A 75 -2.39 -7.93 -14.81
C GLN A 75 -2.47 -8.06 -13.29
N GLN A 76 -3.69 -8.16 -12.76
CA GLN A 76 -3.90 -8.49 -11.35
C GLN A 76 -3.50 -9.95 -11.10
N ALA A 77 -3.11 -10.26 -9.85
CA ALA A 77 -2.90 -11.65 -9.44
C ALA A 77 -4.20 -12.47 -9.62
N PRO A 78 -4.13 -13.79 -9.84
CA PRO A 78 -5.34 -14.61 -9.98
C PRO A 78 -6.28 -14.44 -8.79
N VAL A 79 -7.59 -14.35 -9.05
CA VAL A 79 -8.64 -14.17 -8.00
C VAL A 79 -8.50 -15.17 -6.87
N LYS A 80 -8.21 -16.43 -7.21
CA LYS A 80 -7.97 -17.49 -6.23
C LYS A 80 -6.81 -17.17 -5.29
N LEU A 81 -5.71 -16.60 -5.81
CA LEU A 81 -4.55 -16.19 -5.01
C LEU A 81 -4.89 -14.97 -4.16
N GLN A 82 -5.55 -13.96 -4.73
CA GLN A 82 -6.00 -12.78 -3.98
C GLN A 82 -6.88 -13.17 -2.79
N LEU A 83 -7.84 -14.07 -3.02
CA LEU A 83 -8.73 -14.57 -1.98
C LEU A 83 -7.99 -15.39 -0.92
N VAL A 84 -6.98 -16.19 -1.30
CA VAL A 84 -6.14 -16.92 -0.34
C VAL A 84 -5.38 -15.97 0.57
N VAL A 85 -4.75 -14.94 0.01
CA VAL A 85 -4.03 -13.93 0.80
C VAL A 85 -4.99 -13.20 1.74
N PHE A 86 -6.17 -12.80 1.24
CA PHE A 86 -7.19 -12.12 2.03
C PHE A 86 -7.69 -12.97 3.20
N LEU A 87 -8.10 -14.22 2.95
CA LEU A 87 -8.61 -15.09 4.01
C LEU A 87 -7.52 -15.48 5.01
N LYS A 88 -6.29 -15.70 4.54
CA LYS A 88 -5.15 -15.93 5.43
C LYS A 88 -4.89 -14.71 6.30
N ARG A 89 -5.03 -13.50 5.78
CA ARG A 89 -4.92 -12.25 6.56
C ARG A 89 -5.99 -12.15 7.63
N LEU A 90 -7.25 -12.46 7.30
CA LEU A 90 -8.36 -12.43 8.26
C LEU A 90 -8.22 -13.48 9.37
N GLY A 91 -7.64 -14.64 9.05
CA GLY A 91 -7.47 -15.75 9.99
C GLY A 91 -6.15 -15.76 10.75
N SER A 92 -5.24 -14.83 10.45
CA SER A 92 -3.90 -14.79 11.01
C SER A 92 -3.66 -13.50 11.80
N LYS A 93 -2.89 -13.61 12.88
CA LYS A 93 -2.34 -12.45 13.61
C LYS A 93 -1.10 -11.86 12.94
N GLU A 94 -0.62 -12.47 11.85
CA GLU A 94 0.53 -12.00 11.09
C GLU A 94 0.27 -10.62 10.48
N ASP A 95 1.31 -9.79 10.46
CA ASP A 95 1.28 -8.50 9.80
C ASP A 95 1.27 -8.65 8.27
N VAL A 96 0.79 -7.60 7.59
CA VAL A 96 0.64 -7.58 6.13
C VAL A 96 1.97 -7.77 5.43
N PHE A 97 3.06 -7.18 5.95
CA PHE A 97 4.38 -7.29 5.33
C PHE A 97 4.92 -8.73 5.38
N SER A 98 4.84 -9.40 6.53
CA SER A 98 5.22 -10.82 6.68
C SER A 98 4.41 -11.73 5.76
N LEU A 99 3.12 -11.44 5.60
CA LEU A 99 2.24 -12.16 4.69
C LEU A 99 2.65 -11.94 3.23
N CYS A 100 2.83 -10.69 2.80
CA CYS A 100 3.25 -10.33 1.45
C CYS A 100 4.62 -10.90 1.09
N LEU A 101 5.57 -10.87 2.03
CA LEU A 101 6.90 -11.45 1.85
C LEU A 101 6.82 -12.97 1.68
N ARG A 102 5.97 -13.63 2.47
CA ARG A 102 5.68 -15.05 2.28
C ARG A 102 5.18 -15.30 0.87
N TYR A 103 4.15 -14.58 0.41
CA TYR A 103 3.51 -14.75 -0.91
C TYR A 103 4.28 -14.17 -2.11
N GLU A 104 5.54 -13.76 -1.94
CA GLU A 104 6.36 -13.16 -3.01
C GLU A 104 5.70 -11.93 -3.66
N ILE A 105 4.86 -11.24 -2.89
CA ILE A 105 4.20 -10.00 -3.28
C ILE A 105 5.11 -8.82 -2.95
N ALA A 106 5.77 -8.87 -1.78
CA ALA A 106 6.69 -7.84 -1.31
C ALA A 106 8.15 -8.31 -1.40
N GLU A 107 9.04 -7.36 -1.62
CA GLU A 107 10.49 -7.57 -1.58
C GLU A 107 11.03 -7.50 -0.15
N SER A 108 12.25 -8.03 0.06
CA SER A 108 12.92 -7.92 1.36
C SER A 108 13.25 -6.47 1.68
N ARG A 109 13.41 -6.16 2.98
CA ARG A 109 13.65 -4.78 3.43
C ARG A 109 14.94 -4.21 2.84
N GLU A 110 15.96 -5.05 2.66
CA GLU A 110 17.25 -4.70 2.06
C GLU A 110 17.06 -4.15 0.64
N LEU A 111 16.25 -4.86 -0.16
CA LEU A 111 15.98 -4.44 -1.52
C LEU A 111 15.11 -3.19 -1.55
N VAL A 112 14.12 -3.10 -0.65
CA VAL A 112 13.21 -1.94 -0.58
C VAL A 112 13.98 -0.65 -0.25
N HIS A 113 14.89 -0.64 0.73
CA HIS A 113 15.64 0.57 1.05
C HIS A 113 16.59 0.97 -0.08
N ALA A 114 17.30 0.02 -0.69
CA ALA A 114 18.19 0.30 -1.82
C ALA A 114 17.43 0.91 -3.01
N ARG A 115 16.17 0.51 -3.21
CA ARG A 115 15.32 1.03 -4.29
C ARG A 115 14.76 2.41 -4.00
N PHE A 116 14.37 2.70 -2.76
CA PHE A 116 14.01 4.07 -2.38
C PHE A 116 15.21 5.03 -2.41
N GLU A 117 16.39 4.56 -2.01
CA GLU A 117 17.64 5.30 -2.17
C GLU A 117 17.90 5.62 -3.65
N ALA A 118 17.62 4.69 -4.58
CA ALA A 118 17.72 4.97 -6.01
C ALA A 118 16.68 6.00 -6.53
N ILE A 119 15.51 6.12 -5.90
CA ILE A 119 14.45 7.06 -6.29
C ILE A 119 14.79 8.51 -5.91
N GLY A 120 15.42 8.71 -4.75
CA GLY A 120 15.72 10.08 -4.31
C GLY A 120 16.86 10.24 -3.31
N GLY A 121 17.58 9.17 -2.97
CA GLY A 121 18.75 9.23 -2.10
C GLY A 121 18.45 9.33 -0.62
N ILE A 122 17.22 8.99 -0.19
CA ILE A 122 16.91 8.86 1.25
C ILE A 122 17.22 7.42 1.67
N GLU A 123 18.37 7.25 2.32
CA GLU A 123 18.79 5.99 2.92
C GLU A 123 17.77 5.47 3.95
N ASP A 124 17.76 4.16 4.18
CA ASP A 124 16.92 3.48 5.17
C ASP A 124 15.40 3.64 5.01
N THR A 125 14.94 4.14 3.87
CA THR A 125 13.50 4.27 3.61
C THR A 125 12.90 2.90 3.31
N ILE A 126 12.04 2.40 4.20
CA ILE A 126 11.39 1.09 4.07
C ILE A 126 9.94 1.15 3.57
N GLY A 127 9.45 2.35 3.24
CA GLY A 127 8.10 2.54 2.70
C GLY A 127 7.69 4.01 2.61
N ALA A 128 6.76 4.30 1.69
CA ALA A 128 6.10 5.58 1.57
C ALA A 128 4.68 5.50 2.18
N ILE A 129 4.33 6.45 3.04
CA ILE A 129 3.06 6.48 3.76
C ILE A 129 2.20 7.66 3.32
N ASP A 130 0.92 7.40 3.05
CA ASP A 130 -0.09 8.43 2.89
C ASP A 130 -1.48 7.88 3.27
N GLY A 131 -2.48 8.76 3.33
CA GLY A 131 -3.86 8.39 3.60
C GLY A 131 -4.80 8.80 2.48
N THR A 132 -5.76 7.94 2.20
CA THR A 132 -6.87 8.15 1.28
C THR A 132 -8.21 8.13 2.03
N TYR A 133 -9.26 8.63 1.37
CA TYR A 133 -10.63 8.58 1.85
C TYR A 133 -11.45 7.60 1.01
N PHE A 134 -12.13 6.67 1.67
CA PHE A 134 -13.21 5.88 1.08
C PHE A 134 -14.52 6.65 1.26
N THR A 135 -15.01 7.24 0.18
CA THR A 135 -16.26 8.01 0.21
C THR A 135 -17.43 7.07 0.47
N LEU A 136 -18.27 7.44 1.43
CA LEU A 136 -19.53 6.76 1.70
C LEU A 136 -20.62 7.42 0.86
N GLN A 137 -21.38 6.61 0.11
CA GLN A 137 -22.55 7.10 -0.63
C GLN A 137 -23.58 7.69 0.34
N ASN A 138 -23.82 7.01 1.46
CA ASN A 138 -24.80 7.40 2.46
C ASN A 138 -24.13 7.87 3.76
N ALA A 139 -24.80 8.81 4.43
CA ALA A 139 -24.39 9.24 5.76
C ALA A 139 -24.49 8.06 6.76
N PRO A 140 -23.50 7.87 7.64
CA PRO A 140 -23.62 6.90 8.72
C PRO A 140 -24.85 7.18 9.60
N GLN A 141 -25.56 6.13 9.98
CA GLN A 141 -26.77 6.23 10.81
C GLN A 141 -26.48 6.79 12.20
N LYS A 142 -25.27 6.53 12.72
CA LYS A 142 -24.79 7.02 14.02
C LYS A 142 -23.59 7.93 13.82
N ASP A 143 -23.51 8.98 14.64
CA ASP A 143 -22.37 9.89 14.75
C ASP A 143 -21.84 10.43 13.41
N LYS A 144 -22.76 10.74 12.48
CA LYS A 144 -22.47 11.24 11.12
C LYS A 144 -21.42 12.35 11.07
N PHE A 145 -21.37 13.20 12.09
CA PHE A 145 -20.45 14.32 12.18
C PHE A 145 -18.97 13.88 12.15
N PHE A 146 -18.62 12.75 12.78
CA PHE A 146 -17.23 12.28 12.79
C PHE A 146 -16.75 11.80 11.42
N TYR A 147 -17.67 11.39 10.56
CA TYR A 147 -17.34 10.89 9.22
C TYR A 147 -17.37 12.00 8.16
N PHE A 148 -17.78 13.20 8.52
CA PHE A 148 -17.85 14.33 7.60
C PHE A 148 -16.47 14.96 7.40
N THR A 149 -15.99 14.91 6.17
CA THR A 149 -14.66 15.41 5.78
C THR A 149 -14.67 16.92 5.52
N ARG A 150 -13.48 17.54 5.53
CA ARG A 150 -13.30 18.94 5.08
C ARG A 150 -13.74 19.15 3.62
N LYS A 151 -13.72 18.09 2.79
CA LYS A 151 -14.22 18.10 1.40
C LYS A 151 -15.75 17.97 1.28
N LYS A 152 -16.48 18.15 2.40
CA LYS A 152 -17.94 18.11 2.48
C LYS A 152 -18.57 16.79 2.00
N ARG A 153 -17.87 15.67 2.26
CA ARG A 153 -18.33 14.31 1.95
C ARG A 153 -18.22 13.42 3.18
N TYR A 154 -19.10 12.43 3.32
CA TYR A 154 -18.94 11.37 4.32
C TYR A 154 -17.89 10.37 3.83
N ALA A 155 -16.92 10.03 4.68
CA ALA A 155 -15.88 9.08 4.30
C ALA A 155 -15.30 8.32 5.50
N LEU A 156 -14.77 7.15 5.21
CA LEU A 156 -13.80 6.46 6.06
C LEU A 156 -12.39 6.83 5.62
N HIS A 157 -11.50 7.02 6.57
CA HIS A 157 -10.10 7.25 6.29
C HIS A 157 -9.31 5.95 6.35
N CYS A 158 -8.39 5.80 5.40
CA CYS A 158 -7.46 4.70 5.29
C CYS A 158 -6.05 5.24 5.12
N GLN A 159 -5.10 4.76 5.93
CA GLN A 159 -3.69 5.02 5.81
C GLN A 159 -2.98 3.78 5.28
N GLY A 160 -2.13 3.95 4.28
CA GLY A 160 -1.40 2.86 3.64
C GLY A 160 0.09 3.17 3.57
N ILE A 161 0.89 2.13 3.72
CA ILE A 161 2.32 2.14 3.50
C ILE A 161 2.59 1.26 2.28
N VAL A 162 3.33 1.81 1.32
CA VAL A 162 3.72 1.08 0.11
C VAL A 162 5.24 0.98 -0.01
N ASP A 163 5.70 -0.07 -0.69
CA ASP A 163 7.08 -0.17 -1.14
C ASP A 163 7.37 0.75 -2.34
N HIS A 164 8.60 0.69 -2.86
CA HIS A 164 9.03 1.48 -4.01
C HIS A 164 8.22 1.20 -5.29
N ARG A 165 7.59 0.03 -5.40
CA ARG A 165 6.75 -0.39 -6.53
C ARG A 165 5.31 0.07 -6.41
N GLY A 166 4.93 0.66 -5.28
CA GLY A 166 3.55 1.02 -4.95
C GLY A 166 2.72 -0.16 -4.43
N ILE A 167 3.36 -1.24 -3.96
CA ILE A 167 2.69 -2.39 -3.37
C ILE A 167 2.43 -2.09 -1.89
N PHE A 168 1.17 -2.21 -1.46
CA PHE A 168 0.81 -2.04 -0.05
C PHE A 168 1.44 -3.12 0.81
N ILE A 169 2.31 -2.70 1.73
CA ILE A 169 2.98 -3.56 2.72
C ILE A 169 2.36 -3.46 4.11
N SER A 170 1.60 -2.38 4.36
CA SER A 170 0.79 -2.20 5.56
C SER A 170 -0.34 -1.24 5.24
N TYR A 171 -1.47 -1.42 5.91
CA TYR A 171 -2.56 -0.47 5.85
C TYR A 171 -3.34 -0.50 7.16
N ASP A 172 -4.03 0.59 7.41
CA ASP A 172 -4.90 0.76 8.54
C ASP A 172 -6.13 1.57 8.10
N MET A 173 -7.31 1.10 8.45
CA MET A 173 -8.58 1.60 7.89
C MET A 173 -9.66 1.70 8.96
N GLY A 174 -10.65 2.57 8.72
CA GLY A 174 -11.82 2.71 9.57
C GLY A 174 -11.79 3.96 10.45
N TRP A 175 -10.82 4.85 10.25
CA TRP A 175 -10.82 6.13 10.94
C TRP A 175 -11.96 7.02 10.45
N PRO A 176 -12.57 7.84 11.32
CA PRO A 176 -13.58 8.78 10.88
C PRO A 176 -13.02 9.81 9.89
N GLY A 177 -13.79 10.16 8.85
CA GLY A 177 -13.36 11.09 7.80
C GLY A 177 -12.97 12.50 8.28
N SER A 178 -13.39 12.91 9.47
CA SER A 178 -12.95 14.17 10.11
C SER A 178 -11.48 14.14 10.58
N VAL A 179 -10.88 12.96 10.72
CA VAL A 179 -9.50 12.81 11.21
C VAL A 179 -8.50 13.11 10.09
N HIS A 180 -7.46 13.89 10.40
CA HIS A 180 -6.39 14.26 9.46
C HIS A 180 -5.28 13.18 9.38
N ASN A 181 -4.71 12.98 8.18
CA ASN A 181 -3.60 12.04 7.92
C ASN A 181 -2.46 12.16 8.93
N ALA A 182 -2.03 13.39 9.22
CA ALA A 182 -0.93 13.66 10.15
C ALA A 182 -1.24 13.22 11.58
N LYS A 183 -2.52 13.28 11.99
CA LYS A 183 -2.96 12.85 13.31
C LYS A 183 -2.96 11.32 13.40
N ILE A 184 -3.40 10.64 12.34
CA ILE A 184 -3.39 9.18 12.26
C ILE A 184 -1.94 8.68 12.32
N ALA A 185 -1.05 9.21 11.49
CA ALA A 185 0.36 8.83 11.47
C ALA A 185 1.09 9.03 12.81
N LEU A 186 0.64 9.97 13.64
CA LEU A 186 1.19 10.25 14.96
C LEU A 186 0.65 9.34 16.08
N ILE A 187 -0.52 8.74 15.90
CA ILE A 187 -1.15 7.83 16.88
C ILE A 187 -0.54 6.42 16.79
N TYR A 188 0.00 6.04 15.63
CA TYR A 188 0.69 4.77 15.44
C TYR A 188 2.12 4.80 16.02
N PRO A 189 2.68 3.64 16.41
CA PRO A 189 4.09 3.50 16.83
C PRO A 189 5.12 3.82 15.74
N LEU A 190 4.67 4.36 14.60
CA LEU A 190 5.48 4.83 13.48
C LEU A 190 6.05 6.24 13.70
N SER A 191 5.51 7.01 14.66
CA SER A 191 5.92 8.39 14.94
C SER A 191 7.45 8.59 15.04
N PRO A 192 8.24 7.71 15.70
CA PRO A 192 9.70 7.85 15.77
C PRO A 192 10.42 7.60 14.45
N PHE A 193 9.81 6.83 13.54
CA PHE A 193 10.38 6.43 12.25
C PHE A 193 9.82 7.25 11.08
N LEU A 194 8.90 8.18 11.36
CA LEU A 194 8.21 8.97 10.36
C LEU A 194 9.02 10.21 9.98
N ILE A 195 9.53 10.21 8.76
CA ILE A 195 10.18 11.39 8.18
C ILE A 195 9.10 12.39 7.73
N LYS A 196 9.27 13.66 8.08
CA LYS A 196 8.34 14.75 7.73
C LYS A 196 9.06 15.84 6.93
N PRO A 197 8.37 16.51 5.98
CA PRO A 197 8.96 17.64 5.29
C PRO A 197 9.15 18.82 6.25
N PHE A 198 10.14 19.66 5.98
CA PHE A 198 10.37 20.89 6.75
C PHE A 198 9.29 21.91 6.43
N ASN A 199 8.69 22.49 7.47
CA ASN A 199 7.79 23.64 7.33
C ASN A 199 8.63 24.91 7.15
N LYS A 200 8.41 25.66 6.06
CA LYS A 200 9.20 26.85 5.66
C LYS A 200 10.71 26.55 5.48
N PRO A 201 11.09 25.81 4.43
CA PRO A 201 12.46 25.31 4.27
C PRO A 201 13.46 26.39 3.83
N ASN A 202 14.70 26.29 4.32
CA ASN A 202 15.85 26.94 3.70
C ASN A 202 16.26 26.25 2.37
N LYS A 203 17.28 26.74 1.67
CA LYS A 203 17.69 26.21 0.34
C LYS A 203 18.01 24.71 0.35
N MET A 204 18.70 24.20 1.37
CA MET A 204 19.02 22.77 1.48
C MET A 204 17.80 21.94 1.88
N GLN A 205 16.99 22.44 2.81
CA GLN A 205 15.73 21.80 3.21
C GLN A 205 14.70 21.79 2.07
N ALA A 206 14.75 22.76 1.16
CA ALA A 206 13.88 22.79 -0.02
C ALA A 206 14.27 21.69 -1.00
N LYS A 207 15.58 21.43 -1.17
CA LYS A 207 16.08 20.28 -1.92
C LYS A 207 15.63 18.97 -1.29
N PHE A 208 15.71 18.87 0.04
CA PHE A 208 15.16 17.72 0.79
C PHE A 208 13.65 17.55 0.56
N ASN A 209 12.85 18.61 0.71
CA ASN A 209 11.40 18.54 0.49
C ASN A 209 11.05 18.12 -0.95
N CYS A 210 11.87 18.51 -1.94
CA CYS A 210 11.71 18.06 -3.32
C CYS A 210 11.93 16.54 -3.44
N ILE A 211 13.02 16.02 -2.87
CA ILE A 211 13.32 14.58 -2.81
C ILE A 211 12.22 13.81 -2.06
N PHE A 212 11.79 14.33 -0.91
CA PHE A 212 10.71 13.77 -0.11
C PHE A 212 9.41 13.68 -0.93
N SER A 213 9.12 14.69 -1.75
CA SER A 213 7.95 14.69 -2.63
C SER A 213 8.00 13.57 -3.68
N SER A 214 9.19 13.20 -4.18
CA SER A 214 9.33 12.08 -5.13
C SER A 214 8.97 10.73 -4.50
N HIS A 215 9.28 10.53 -3.23
CA HIS A 215 8.87 9.32 -2.49
C HIS A 215 7.36 9.29 -2.25
N ARG A 216 6.79 10.44 -1.90
CA ARG A 216 5.33 10.59 -1.68
C ARG A 216 4.52 10.30 -2.94
N ILE A 217 5.06 10.57 -4.12
CA ILE A 217 4.40 10.27 -5.40
C ILE A 217 4.17 8.77 -5.59
N VAL A 218 5.02 7.90 -5.05
CA VAL A 218 4.85 6.44 -5.13
C VAL A 218 3.56 5.99 -4.44
N VAL A 219 3.31 6.48 -3.22
CA VAL A 219 2.12 6.15 -2.44
C VAL A 219 0.86 6.82 -2.98
N GLU A 220 0.95 8.07 -3.44
CA GLU A 220 -0.17 8.75 -4.10
C GLU A 220 -0.59 8.04 -5.39
N HIS A 221 0.37 7.55 -6.17
CA HIS A 221 0.08 6.75 -7.37
C HIS A 221 -0.57 5.41 -7.02
N ALA A 222 -0.09 4.72 -5.99
CA ALA A 222 -0.67 3.45 -5.55
C ALA A 222 -2.15 3.62 -5.16
N PHE A 223 -2.48 4.67 -4.40
CA PHE A 223 -3.87 5.01 -4.10
C PHE A 223 -4.65 5.49 -5.32
N GLY A 224 -4.01 6.21 -6.24
CA GLY A 224 -4.61 6.66 -7.50
C GLY A 224 -5.09 5.50 -8.37
N LEU A 225 -4.22 4.52 -8.63
CA LEU A 225 -4.55 3.30 -9.36
C LEU A 225 -5.77 2.58 -8.76
N GLN A 226 -5.85 2.56 -7.44
CA GLN A 226 -6.96 1.91 -6.76
C GLN A 226 -8.26 2.71 -6.93
N ASN A 227 -8.22 4.04 -6.80
CA ASN A 227 -9.40 4.90 -7.00
C ASN A 227 -9.96 4.82 -8.42
N ASP A 228 -9.11 4.63 -9.44
CA ASP A 228 -9.57 4.48 -10.82
C ASP A 228 -10.33 3.14 -11.01
N VAL A 229 -9.85 2.05 -10.39
CA VAL A 229 -10.57 0.76 -10.35
C VAL A 229 -11.96 0.88 -9.74
N TRP A 230 -12.11 1.69 -8.68
CA TRP A 230 -13.42 1.90 -8.04
C TRP A 230 -14.36 2.79 -8.86
N LYS A 231 -13.83 3.80 -9.56
CA LYS A 231 -14.65 4.68 -10.41
C LYS A 231 -15.16 3.99 -11.66
N ASP A 232 -14.33 3.15 -12.28
CA ASP A 232 -14.76 2.31 -13.39
C ASP A 232 -15.90 1.38 -12.95
N TYR A 233 -15.92 0.96 -11.68
CA TYR A 233 -17.02 0.18 -11.14
C TYR A 233 -18.30 1.02 -10.92
N ASP A 234 -18.19 2.20 -10.32
CA ASP A 234 -19.36 3.07 -10.09
C ASP A 234 -20.02 3.49 -11.42
N ASN A 235 -19.24 3.89 -12.42
CA ASN A 235 -19.75 4.29 -13.74
C ASN A 235 -20.44 3.15 -14.51
N ASN A 236 -20.05 1.89 -14.26
CA ASN A 236 -20.68 0.72 -14.88
C ASN A 236 -21.97 0.28 -14.17
N ASN A 237 -22.30 0.86 -13.02
CA ASN A 237 -23.52 0.59 -12.26
C ASN A 237 -24.51 1.78 -12.26
N GLU A 238 -24.17 2.90 -12.88
CA GLU A 238 -25.04 4.07 -13.03
C GLU A 238 -25.96 3.95 -14.25
N ASP A 239 -26.94 3.03 -14.17
CA ASP A 239 -28.26 3.22 -14.81
C ASP A 239 -29.15 3.96 -13.81
N GLY A 240 -28.88 5.25 -13.58
CA GLY A 240 -29.66 6.05 -12.63
C GLY A 240 -29.14 7.48 -12.51
N GLU A 241 -29.92 8.41 -13.02
CA GLU A 241 -29.71 9.85 -13.04
C GLU A 241 -29.23 10.41 -11.68
N ASP A 242 -28.13 11.17 -11.68
CA ASP A 242 -28.09 12.43 -10.92
C ASP A 242 -26.97 13.37 -11.43
N ASN A 243 -27.40 14.35 -12.23
CA ASN A 243 -26.58 15.46 -12.69
C ASN A 243 -26.33 16.45 -11.55
N ASN A 244 -25.15 16.40 -10.92
CA ASN A 244 -24.65 17.52 -10.12
C ASN A 244 -23.33 18.06 -10.69
N ASN A 245 -23.50 19.05 -11.57
CA ASN A 245 -22.46 19.78 -12.27
C ASN A 245 -21.76 20.75 -11.29
N PHE A 246 -20.70 20.28 -10.62
CA PHE A 246 -19.79 21.15 -9.86
C PHE A 246 -18.59 21.53 -10.73
N ASN A 247 -18.39 22.83 -10.93
CA ASN A 247 -17.30 23.41 -11.71
C ASN A 247 -15.92 22.90 -11.23
N ASP A 248 -15.27 22.08 -12.06
CA ASP A 248 -14.12 21.22 -11.74
C ASP A 248 -12.83 21.63 -12.49
N ASP A 249 -12.81 22.76 -13.19
CA ASP A 249 -11.72 23.07 -14.14
C ASP A 249 -10.37 23.44 -13.48
N SER A 250 -10.40 24.01 -12.27
CA SER A 250 -9.17 24.28 -11.50
C SER A 250 -8.60 23.03 -10.82
N ASP A 251 -9.47 22.13 -10.33
CA ASP A 251 -9.04 20.85 -9.75
C ASP A 251 -8.58 19.88 -10.84
N LYS A 252 -9.26 19.83 -12.00
CA LYS A 252 -8.82 19.05 -13.17
C LYS A 252 -7.45 19.49 -13.69
N SER A 253 -7.17 20.80 -13.74
CA SER A 253 -5.87 21.29 -14.21
C SER A 253 -4.73 21.00 -13.23
N LEU A 254 -4.97 21.15 -11.92
CA LEU A 254 -4.01 20.77 -10.87
C LEU A 254 -3.77 19.26 -10.82
N ARG A 255 -4.83 18.45 -11.01
CA ARG A 255 -4.73 16.99 -11.10
C ARG A 255 -3.92 16.57 -12.32
N ARG A 256 -4.20 17.12 -13.51
CA ARG A 256 -3.40 16.87 -14.73
C ARG A 256 -1.93 17.23 -14.59
N ALA A 257 -1.61 18.34 -13.93
CA ALA A 257 -0.22 18.73 -13.66
C ALA A 257 0.50 17.78 -12.68
N GLY A 258 -0.22 17.33 -11.64
CA GLY A 258 0.26 16.31 -10.71
C GLY A 258 0.45 14.94 -11.37
N GLU A 259 -0.50 14.55 -12.23
CA GLU A 259 -0.47 13.33 -13.04
C GLU A 259 0.73 13.32 -13.99
N ALA A 260 0.97 14.42 -14.73
CA ALA A 260 2.12 14.53 -15.64
C ALA A 260 3.47 14.42 -14.91
N LYS A 261 3.60 15.06 -13.74
CA LYS A 261 4.81 14.97 -12.90
C LYS A 261 5.01 13.54 -12.37
N ARG A 262 3.94 12.90 -11.90
CA ARG A 262 3.95 11.51 -11.44
C ARG A 262 4.34 10.56 -12.57
N ASP A 263 3.71 10.66 -13.72
CA ASP A 263 3.96 9.77 -14.86
C ASP A 263 5.37 9.95 -15.43
N TRP A 264 5.96 11.15 -15.32
CA TRP A 264 7.38 11.38 -15.65
C TRP A 264 8.31 10.69 -14.64
N ILE A 265 8.03 10.76 -13.34
CA ILE A 265 8.83 10.07 -12.31
C ILE A 265 8.71 8.54 -12.47
N MET A 266 7.49 8.03 -12.68
CA MET A 266 7.27 6.59 -12.90
C MET A 266 8.03 6.09 -14.14
N ARG A 267 8.02 6.86 -15.25
CA ARG A 267 8.74 6.52 -16.49
C ARG A 267 10.26 6.55 -16.35
N ASN A 268 10.82 7.48 -15.58
CA ASN A 268 12.26 7.65 -15.48
C ASN A 268 12.92 6.81 -14.37
N TYR A 269 12.19 6.47 -13.31
CA TYR A 269 12.78 5.83 -12.12
C TYR A 269 12.19 4.46 -11.78
N LEU A 270 11.00 4.11 -12.30
CA LEU A 270 10.30 2.85 -11.98
C LEU A 270 10.13 1.90 -13.16
N HIS A 271 10.41 2.34 -14.39
CA HIS A 271 10.27 1.52 -15.60
C HIS A 271 11.50 0.66 -15.95
N PHE A 272 12.58 0.71 -15.16
CA PHE A 272 13.63 -0.31 -15.23
C PHE A 272 13.32 -1.44 -14.24
N ASN A 273 12.75 -2.53 -14.76
CA ASN A 273 12.52 -3.84 -14.14
C ASN A 273 11.16 -4.11 -13.49
N LEU A 274 10.07 -4.01 -14.27
CA LEU A 274 8.91 -4.88 -14.07
C LEU A 274 8.84 -5.85 -15.25
N PHE A 275 9.29 -7.08 -15.01
CA PHE A 275 9.25 -8.28 -15.88
C PHE A 275 10.29 -8.38 -17.00
N LYS A 276 11.49 -8.87 -16.64
CA LYS A 276 11.94 -10.17 -17.17
C LYS A 276 11.71 -11.22 -16.10
#